data_AF-A0A0J7ZNW5-F1
#
_entry.id   AF-A0A0J7ZNW5-F1
#
_cell.length_a   1.000
_cell.length_b   1.000
_cell.length_c   1.000
_cell.angle_alpha   90.00
_cell.angle_beta   90.00
_cell.angle_gamma   90.00
#
_symmetry.space_group_name_H-M   'P 1'
#
loop_
_entity.id
_entity.type
_entity.pdbx_description
1 polymer ?
#
loop_
_entity_poly.entity_id
_entity_poly.type
_entity_poly.pdbx_seq_one_letter_code
_entity_poly.pdbx_strand_id
1 'polypeptide(L)'
;MERRPAGDSRTTRPRSVPITSAAAARSYVRSVVEKHRRVPSGPTGERAVMDLLLVVSEVVTNAIRHGGGLAGFEVALLPEGVRLSVHDYSEAVPSAAYGPGTLPHTHEGSGYGWPLIIRLSREIHIERRRAGGKTVTVLVPLA
;
A
#
# COMPACT_ATOMS: atom_id res chain seq x y z
N MET A 1 4.10 -1.01 44.37
CA MET A 1 3.29 -1.37 43.20
C MET A 1 3.08 -0.09 42.41
N GLU A 2 4.05 0.29 41.57
CA GLU A 2 3.98 1.56 40.82
C GLU A 2 4.14 1.23 39.33
N ARG A 3 3.15 1.66 38.54
CA ARG A 3 2.97 1.30 37.13
C ARG A 3 3.98 2.05 36.25
N ARG A 4 4.71 1.33 35.41
CA ARG A 4 5.52 1.90 34.31
C ARG A 4 4.61 2.53 33.25
N PRO A 5 4.88 3.75 32.76
CA PRO A 5 4.23 4.24 31.56
C PRO A 5 4.82 3.52 30.34
N ALA A 6 3.95 2.94 29.54
CA ALA A 6 4.24 2.50 28.18
C ALA A 6 4.08 3.70 27.24
N GLY A 7 5.03 3.87 26.31
CA GLY A 7 4.88 4.79 25.19
C GLY A 7 6.04 5.75 25.05
N ASP A 8 6.93 5.46 24.11
CA ASP A 8 7.04 6.30 22.92
C ASP A 8 7.79 5.51 21.85
N SER A 9 7.05 4.72 21.06
CA SER A 9 7.59 4.21 19.80
C SER A 9 7.69 5.40 18.85
N ARG A 10 8.77 6.16 18.99
CA ARG A 10 9.16 7.23 18.06
C ARG A 10 9.29 6.61 16.67
N THR A 11 8.20 6.61 15.92
CA THR A 11 8.21 6.45 14.47
C THR A 11 8.90 7.68 13.91
N THR A 12 10.22 7.60 13.79
CA THR A 12 11.01 8.50 12.95
C THR A 12 10.35 8.50 11.58
N ARG A 13 9.60 9.54 11.24
CA ARG A 13 9.07 9.74 9.89
C ARG A 13 10.28 10.07 8.99
N PRO A 14 10.71 9.16 8.10
CA PRO A 14 11.73 9.54 7.13
C PRO A 14 11.17 10.67 6.27
N ARG A 15 11.96 11.73 6.05
CA ARG A 15 11.63 12.80 5.09
C ARG A 15 11.49 12.13 3.73
N SER A 16 10.25 12.05 3.26
CA SER A 16 9.89 11.39 2.00
C SER A 16 10.54 12.14 0.84
N VAL A 17 11.35 11.43 0.04
CA VAL A 17 11.52 11.83 -1.36
C VAL A 17 10.11 11.91 -1.95
N PRO A 18 9.72 12.99 -2.66
CA PRO A 18 8.38 13.08 -3.20
C PRO A 18 8.20 11.98 -4.25
N ILE A 19 7.52 10.90 -3.85
CA ILE A 19 7.04 9.88 -4.76
C ILE A 19 5.89 10.51 -5.52
N THR A 20 6.04 10.72 -6.82
CA THR A 20 5.03 11.38 -7.66
C THR A 20 4.48 10.47 -8.76
N SER A 21 5.03 9.25 -8.89
CA SER A 21 4.62 8.28 -9.91
C SER A 21 4.70 6.84 -9.40
N ALA A 22 3.96 5.94 -10.05
CA ALA A 22 4.04 4.50 -9.79
C ALA A 22 5.44 3.93 -10.04
N ALA A 23 6.18 4.45 -11.03
CA ALA A 23 7.56 4.04 -11.29
C ALA A 23 8.49 4.43 -10.12
N ALA A 24 8.39 5.67 -9.63
CA ALA A 24 9.18 6.10 -8.47
C ALA A 24 8.84 5.29 -7.21
N ALA A 25 7.55 5.01 -6.98
CA ALA A 25 7.09 4.19 -5.87
C ALA A 25 7.68 2.77 -5.92
N ARG A 26 7.63 2.13 -7.09
CA ARG A 26 8.22 0.79 -7.30
C ARG A 26 9.72 0.78 -7.04
N SER A 27 10.47 1.72 -7.61
CA SER A 27 11.92 1.81 -7.42
C SER A 27 12.27 1.99 -5.94
N TYR A 28 11.52 2.83 -5.23
CA TYR A 28 11.69 3.02 -3.79
C TYR A 28 11.42 1.73 -3.01
N VAL A 29 10.26 1.08 -3.21
CA VAL A 29 9.89 -0.14 -2.50
C VAL A 29 10.88 -1.28 -2.78
N ARG A 30 11.31 -1.43 -4.04
CA ARG A 30 12.36 -2.38 -4.43
C ARG A 30 13.64 -2.15 -3.62
N SER A 31 14.12 -0.91 -3.57
CA SER A 31 15.34 -0.56 -2.82
C SER A 31 15.20 -0.88 -1.31
N VAL A 32 14.02 -0.67 -0.74
CA VAL A 32 13.75 -0.93 0.68
C VAL A 32 13.80 -2.43 0.95
N VAL A 33 13.18 -3.25 0.11
CA VAL A 33 13.14 -4.71 0.27
C VAL A 33 14.51 -5.34 0.06
N GLU A 34 15.26 -4.89 -0.95
CA GLU A 34 16.62 -5.36 -1.24
C GLU A 34 17.60 -5.00 -0.12
N LYS A 35 17.58 -3.75 0.37
CA LYS A 35 18.45 -3.28 1.45
C LYS A 35 18.28 -4.08 2.74
N HIS A 36 17.06 -4.52 3.05
CA HIS A 36 16.74 -5.21 4.29
C HIS A 36 16.68 -6.74 4.14
N ARG A 37 17.00 -7.28 2.96
CA ARG A 37 17.01 -8.73 2.65
C ARG A 37 15.75 -9.45 3.16
N ARG A 38 14.58 -8.85 2.96
CA ARG A 38 13.28 -9.35 3.48
C ARG A 38 12.65 -10.47 2.65
N VAL A 39 13.34 -10.94 1.62
CA VAL A 39 12.80 -11.87 0.65
C VAL A 39 13.75 -13.06 0.52
N PRO A 40 13.24 -14.31 0.51
CA PRO A 40 14.05 -15.49 0.25
C PRO A 40 14.78 -15.39 -1.10
N SER A 41 15.98 -15.95 -1.20
CA SER A 41 16.66 -16.06 -2.50
C SER A 41 15.97 -17.09 -3.39
N GLY A 42 15.97 -16.85 -4.70
CA GLY A 42 15.43 -17.76 -5.71
C GLY A 42 14.03 -17.42 -6.22
N PRO A 43 13.42 -18.30 -7.03
CA PRO A 43 12.22 -17.98 -7.82
C PRO A 43 10.99 -17.56 -7.00
N THR A 44 10.82 -18.14 -5.81
CA THR A 44 9.71 -17.78 -4.90
C THR A 44 9.83 -16.33 -4.43
N GLY A 45 11.04 -15.90 -4.08
CA GLY A 45 11.28 -14.53 -3.65
C GLY A 45 11.14 -13.52 -4.79
N GLU A 46 11.63 -13.87 -5.98
CA GLU A 46 11.47 -13.03 -7.18
C GLU A 46 9.99 -12.82 -7.51
N ARG A 47 9.17 -13.87 -7.41
CA ARG A 47 7.72 -13.77 -7.59
C ARG A 47 7.07 -12.88 -6.53
N ALA A 48 7.41 -13.04 -5.25
CA ALA A 48 6.87 -12.22 -4.18
C ALA A 48 7.20 -10.72 -4.36
N VAL A 49 8.42 -10.40 -4.81
CA VAL A 49 8.81 -9.01 -5.14
C VAL A 49 8.01 -8.49 -6.34
N MET A 50 7.82 -9.32 -7.37
CA MET A 50 7.01 -8.93 -8.53
C MET A 50 5.56 -8.62 -8.13
N ASP A 51 4.94 -9.48 -7.32
CA ASP A 51 3.58 -9.31 -6.82
C ASP A 51 3.45 -8.03 -5.98
N LEU A 52 4.41 -7.77 -5.08
CA LEU A 52 4.48 -6.52 -4.34
C LEU A 52 4.57 -5.29 -5.27
N LEU A 53 5.43 -5.32 -6.27
CA LEU A 53 5.59 -4.18 -7.19
C LEU A 53 4.38 -3.96 -8.10
N LEU A 54 3.61 -5.00 -8.39
CA LEU A 54 2.31 -4.88 -9.05
C LEU A 54 1.32 -4.15 -8.13
N VAL A 55 1.16 -4.59 -6.88
CA VAL A 55 0.29 -3.92 -5.91
C VAL A 55 0.68 -2.46 -5.71
N VAL A 56 1.98 -2.15 -5.57
CA VAL A 56 2.47 -0.76 -5.48
C VAL A 56 2.01 0.06 -6.67
N SER A 57 2.15 -0.48 -7.88
CA SER A 57 1.77 0.23 -9.10
C SER A 57 0.28 0.51 -9.15
N GLU A 58 -0.54 -0.50 -8.83
CA GLU A 58 -1.99 -0.36 -8.89
C GLU A 58 -2.51 0.61 -7.83
N VAL A 59 -2.04 0.52 -6.58
CA VAL A 59 -2.51 1.42 -5.50
C VAL A 59 -2.10 2.87 -5.79
N VAL A 60 -0.86 3.10 -6.24
CA VAL A 60 -0.40 4.47 -6.57
C VAL A 60 -1.08 5.01 -7.83
N THR A 61 -1.29 4.17 -8.84
CA THR A 61 -2.02 4.57 -10.06
C THR A 61 -3.46 4.93 -9.72
N ASN A 62 -4.11 4.18 -8.83
CA ASN A 62 -5.46 4.49 -8.37
C ASN A 62 -5.50 5.83 -7.62
N ALA A 63 -4.54 6.10 -6.73
CA ALA A 63 -4.44 7.39 -6.04
C ALA A 63 -4.25 8.57 -7.02
N ILE A 64 -3.41 8.39 -8.05
CA ILE A 64 -3.17 9.43 -9.05
C ILE A 64 -4.39 9.66 -9.94
N ARG A 65 -5.02 8.59 -10.45
CA ARG A 65 -6.12 8.68 -11.42
C ARG A 65 -7.46 9.02 -10.80
N HIS A 66 -7.75 8.46 -9.63
CA HIS A 66 -9.07 8.52 -9.00
C HIS A 66 -9.04 9.21 -7.63
N GLY A 67 -7.86 9.27 -7.01
CA GLY A 67 -7.65 9.86 -5.69
C GLY A 67 -7.36 11.37 -5.69
N GLY A 68 -7.38 12.04 -6.84
CA GLY A 68 -7.01 13.46 -6.95
C GLY A 68 -5.51 13.72 -6.78
N GLY A 69 -4.67 12.68 -6.86
CA GLY A 69 -3.22 12.76 -6.71
C GLY A 69 -2.70 12.06 -5.46
N LEU A 70 -1.37 11.87 -5.41
CA LEU A 70 -0.69 11.25 -4.28
C LEU A 70 -0.42 12.30 -3.19
N ALA A 71 -1.11 12.18 -2.06
CA ALA A 71 -0.93 13.05 -0.88
C ALA A 71 0.17 12.55 0.07
N GLY A 72 0.60 11.29 -0.09
CA GLY A 72 1.71 10.72 0.64
C GLY A 72 1.85 9.22 0.42
N PHE A 73 3.02 8.69 0.75
CA PHE A 73 3.39 7.30 0.52
C PHE A 73 4.30 6.82 1.66
N GLU A 74 3.86 5.79 2.37
CA GLU A 74 4.58 5.22 3.51
C GLU A 74 4.78 3.71 3.30
N VAL A 75 5.95 3.20 3.71
CA VAL A 75 6.32 1.78 3.60
C VAL A 75 6.84 1.30 4.94
N ALA A 76 6.28 0.20 5.44
CA ALA A 76 6.75 -0.47 6.64
C ALA A 76 7.05 -1.94 6.34
N LEU A 77 8.24 -2.40 6.77
CA LEU A 77 8.62 -3.81 6.71
C LEU A 77 8.18 -4.50 8.00
N LEU A 78 7.39 -5.54 7.87
CA LEU A 78 6.84 -6.33 8.96
C LEU A 78 7.30 -7.78 8.85
N PRO A 79 7.24 -8.57 9.95
CA PRO A 79 7.49 -10.01 9.87
C PRO A 79 6.63 -10.73 8.82
N GLU A 80 5.39 -10.28 8.65
CA GLU A 80 4.38 -10.86 7.77
C GLU A 80 4.40 -10.32 6.32
N GLY A 81 5.24 -9.33 6.00
CA GLY A 81 5.35 -8.76 4.65
C GLY A 81 5.63 -7.26 4.61
N VAL A 82 5.17 -6.60 3.56
CA VAL A 82 5.30 -5.14 3.39
C VAL A 82 3.95 -4.47 3.53
N ARG A 83 3.84 -3.56 4.50
CA ARG A 83 2.69 -2.67 4.61
C ARG A 83 2.95 -1.39 3.83
N LEU A 84 2.08 -1.10 2.87
CA LEU A 84 2.08 0.12 2.08
C LEU A 84 0.90 0.97 2.52
N SER A 85 1.14 2.25 2.81
CA SER A 85 0.06 3.21 3.07
C SER A 85 0.14 4.32 2.03
N VAL A 86 -0.93 4.45 1.25
CA VAL A 86 -1.04 5.44 0.19
C VAL A 86 -2.13 6.44 0.56
N HIS A 87 -1.76 7.70 0.64
CA HIS A 87 -2.70 8.78 0.92
C HIS A 87 -3.08 9.45 -0.39
N ASP A 88 -4.37 9.70 -0.57
CA ASP A 88 -4.90 10.50 -1.67
C ASP A 88 -5.83 11.60 -1.16
N TYR A 89 -6.18 12.54 -2.03
CA TYR A 89 -6.98 13.73 -1.70
C TYR A 89 -8.49 13.49 -1.79
N SER A 90 -8.93 12.31 -2.26
CA SER A 90 -10.33 11.99 -2.47
C SER A 90 -10.92 11.20 -1.30
N GLU A 91 -12.09 11.61 -0.83
CA GLU A 91 -12.86 10.83 0.15
C GLU A 91 -13.66 9.68 -0.47
N ALA A 92 -13.68 9.57 -1.80
CA ALA A 92 -14.39 8.50 -2.49
C ALA A 92 -13.73 7.16 -2.15
N VAL A 93 -14.49 6.29 -1.50
CA VAL A 93 -14.11 4.90 -1.23
C VAL A 93 -14.64 4.06 -2.40
N PRO A 94 -13.82 3.17 -3.01
CA PRO A 94 -14.30 2.30 -4.06
C PRO A 94 -15.54 1.51 -3.61
N SER A 95 -16.60 1.46 -4.43
CA SER A 95 -17.79 0.65 -4.13
C SER A 95 -17.43 -0.82 -3.89
N ALA A 96 -16.41 -1.30 -4.60
CA ALA A 96 -15.81 -2.63 -4.48
C ALA A 96 -15.07 -2.89 -3.15
N ALA A 97 -14.87 -1.88 -2.30
CA ALA A 97 -14.32 -2.05 -0.96
C ALA A 97 -15.40 -2.40 0.07
N TYR A 98 -16.68 -2.25 -0.27
CA TYR A 98 -17.81 -2.63 0.58
C TYR A 98 -18.24 -4.08 0.30
N GLY A 99 -17.53 -5.04 0.92
CA GLY A 99 -18.02 -6.40 1.11
C GLY A 99 -17.23 -7.52 0.41
N PRO A 100 -17.18 -8.74 0.98
CA PRO A 100 -16.61 -9.90 0.33
C PRO A 100 -17.63 -10.44 -0.69
N GLY A 101 -17.34 -10.28 -1.99
CA GLY A 101 -18.01 -11.05 -3.02
C GLY A 101 -18.62 -10.30 -4.21
N THR A 102 -18.48 -8.98 -4.31
CA THR A 102 -18.94 -8.28 -5.52
C THR A 102 -17.78 -7.52 -6.14
N LEU A 103 -17.12 -8.18 -7.10
CA LEU A 103 -16.33 -7.46 -8.11
C LEU A 103 -17.26 -6.39 -8.70
N PRO A 104 -16.86 -5.11 -8.73
CA PRO A 104 -17.71 -4.08 -9.28
C PRO A 104 -18.02 -4.46 -10.72
N HIS A 105 -19.32 -4.51 -11.06
CA HIS A 105 -19.73 -4.50 -12.45
C HIS A 105 -19.17 -3.23 -13.06
N THR A 106 -18.13 -3.44 -13.87
CA THR A 106 -17.55 -2.53 -14.87
C THR A 106 -18.23 -1.16 -14.90
N HIS A 107 -17.82 -0.25 -14.02
CA HIS A 107 -18.04 1.17 -14.25
C HIS A 107 -16.79 1.70 -14.94
N GLU A 108 -16.88 1.73 -16.26
CA GLU A 108 -16.25 2.69 -17.17
C GLU A 108 -14.84 3.17 -16.77
N GLY A 109 -13.81 2.38 -17.12
CA GLY A 109 -12.49 2.93 -17.43
C GLY A 109 -11.22 2.28 -16.88
N SER A 110 -11.26 1.36 -15.90
CA SER A 110 -10.01 0.90 -15.24
C SER A 110 -10.04 -0.59 -14.84
N GLY A 111 -10.03 -1.49 -15.82
CA GLY A 111 -10.08 -2.93 -15.56
C GLY A 111 -8.81 -3.48 -14.90
N TYR A 112 -8.98 -4.29 -13.86
CA TYR A 112 -8.02 -5.17 -13.16
C TYR A 112 -7.28 -4.66 -11.91
N GLY A 113 -7.10 -3.36 -11.69
CA GLY A 113 -6.28 -2.87 -10.57
C GLY A 113 -6.79 -3.27 -9.18
N TRP A 114 -8.08 -3.05 -8.91
CA TRP A 114 -8.67 -3.38 -7.59
C TRP A 114 -8.76 -4.90 -7.32
N PRO A 115 -9.23 -5.74 -8.26
CA PRO A 115 -9.17 -7.20 -8.09
C PRO A 115 -7.76 -7.74 -7.85
N LEU A 116 -6.74 -7.18 -8.51
CA LEU A 116 -5.34 -7.54 -8.29
C LEU A 116 -4.90 -7.21 -6.87
N ILE A 117 -5.22 -6.00 -6.39
CA ILE A 117 -4.92 -5.57 -5.01
C ILE A 117 -5.57 -6.53 -4.00
N ILE A 118 -6.84 -6.89 -4.18
CA ILE A 118 -7.54 -7.87 -3.34
C ILE A 118 -6.85 -9.23 -3.37
N ARG A 119 -6.41 -9.69 -4.54
CA ARG A 119 -5.83 -11.02 -4.69
C ARG A 119 -4.45 -11.16 -4.05
N LEU A 120 -3.62 -10.12 -4.14
CA LEU A 120 -2.21 -10.17 -3.72
C LEU A 120 -1.98 -9.61 -2.32
N SER A 121 -2.96 -8.91 -1.74
CA SER A 121 -2.86 -8.36 -0.39
C SER A 121 -3.50 -9.31 0.63
N ARG A 122 -2.82 -9.51 1.76
CA ARG A 122 -3.36 -10.24 2.91
C ARG A 122 -4.39 -9.41 3.67
N GLU A 123 -4.13 -8.11 3.80
CA GLU A 123 -5.01 -7.16 4.51
C GLU A 123 -5.15 -5.89 3.67
N ILE A 124 -6.35 -5.30 3.69
CA ILE A 124 -6.66 -4.03 3.04
C ILE A 124 -7.51 -3.22 4.01
N HIS A 125 -7.06 -1.99 4.29
CA HIS A 125 -7.81 -1.02 5.09
C HIS A 125 -7.96 0.28 4.32
N ILE A 126 -9.15 0.87 4.37
CA ILE A 126 -9.41 2.18 3.78
C ILE A 126 -9.98 3.08 4.86
N GLU A 127 -9.29 4.18 5.13
CA GLU A 127 -9.65 5.10 6.19
C GLU A 127 -9.73 6.52 5.65
N ARG A 128 -10.84 7.22 5.90
CA ARG A 128 -10.94 8.65 5.61
C ARG A 128 -10.05 9.44 6.59
N ARG A 129 -9.38 10.46 6.09
CA ARG A 129 -8.50 11.31 6.90
C ARG A 129 -9.29 12.52 7.42
N ARG A 130 -9.04 12.92 8.67
CA ARG A 130 -9.72 14.07 9.31
C ARG A 130 -9.53 15.40 8.58
N ALA A 131 -8.44 15.55 7.84
CA ALA A 131 -8.12 16.75 7.06
C ALA A 131 -8.58 16.66 5.59
N GLY A 132 -9.41 15.67 5.25
CA GLY A 132 -9.84 15.36 3.88
C GLY A 132 -8.97 14.29 3.22
N GLY A 133 -9.57 13.62 2.23
CA GLY A 133 -8.96 12.49 1.50
C GLY A 133 -9.03 11.17 2.26
N LYS A 134 -8.30 10.16 1.77
CA LYS A 134 -8.24 8.83 2.39
C LYS A 134 -6.85 8.24 2.41
N THR A 135 -6.68 7.22 3.23
CA THR A 135 -5.53 6.33 3.25
C THR A 135 -5.98 4.94 2.83
N VAL A 136 -5.34 4.39 1.80
CA VAL A 136 -5.44 2.98 1.46
C VAL A 136 -4.19 2.28 1.99
N THR A 137 -4.38 1.37 2.92
CA THR A 137 -3.32 0.57 3.52
C THR A 137 -3.46 -0.86 3.03
N VAL A 138 -2.38 -1.43 2.50
CA VAL A 138 -2.35 -2.83 2.05
C VAL A 138 -1.16 -3.54 2.67
N LEU A 139 -1.36 -4.80 3.07
CA LEU A 139 -0.28 -5.68 3.50
C LEU A 139 -0.04 -6.74 2.43
N VAL A 140 1.15 -6.76 1.84
CA VAL A 140 1.54 -7.75 0.83
C VAL A 140 2.54 -8.74 1.43
N PRO A 141 2.24 -10.05 1.46
CA PRO A 141 3.18 -11.08 1.91
C PRO A 141 4.45 -11.14 1.06
N LEU A 142 5.57 -11.54 1.67
CA LEU A 142 6.84 -11.78 0.97
C LEU A 142 7.32 -13.25 1.02
N ALA A 143 6.56 -14.13 1.67
CA ALA A 143 6.83 -15.56 1.82
C ALA A 143 5.52 -16.32 2.08
#